data_AF-A0A7C5N860-F1
#
_entry.id   AF-A0A7C5N860-F1
#
_cell.length_a   1.000
_cell.length_b   1.000
_cell.length_c   1.000
_cell.angle_alpha   90.00
_cell.angle_beta   90.00
_cell.angle_gamma   90.00
#
_symmetry.space_group_name_H-M   'P 1'
#
loop_
_entity.id
_entity.type
_entity.pdbx_description
1 polymer ?
#
loop_
_entity_poly.entity_id
_entity_poly.type
_entity_poly.pdbx_seq_one_letter_code
_entity_poly.pdbx_strand_id
1 'polypeptide(L)'
;MAEPADAGDTSRRGPRFIARRGAQALYYAFVVFVAAAAVWQITRQVYFAPDPPEAPPFPDCEGGLRAFYASIERGRAAARSVPAAGDADSEAALRRYRAALEPLWQHRAAVVEMCRGTRHEGLLDAIEQLRYSEEHSVRHQAHELTALRRRVSELVAEQLPPPDGSDTPPTD
;
A
#
# COMPACT_ATOMS: atom_id res chain seq x y z
N MET A 1 -73.01 -35.40 -12.03
CA MET A 1 -72.70 -34.91 -10.67
C MET A 1 -71.51 -33.99 -10.81
N ALA A 2 -71.73 -32.68 -10.71
CA ALA A 2 -70.69 -31.68 -10.83
C ALA A 2 -70.17 -31.34 -9.43
N GLU A 3 -68.87 -31.48 -9.23
CA GLU A 3 -68.16 -31.19 -7.99
C GLU A 3 -67.99 -29.66 -7.86
N PRO A 4 -68.38 -29.04 -6.74
CA PRO A 4 -68.25 -27.60 -6.57
C PRO A 4 -66.78 -27.22 -6.37
N ALA A 5 -66.32 -26.23 -7.15
CA ALA A 5 -65.00 -25.64 -7.01
C ALA A 5 -64.83 -25.00 -5.63
N ASP A 6 -63.88 -25.55 -4.87
CA ASP A 6 -63.40 -25.01 -3.62
C ASP A 6 -62.72 -23.65 -3.87
N ALA A 7 -63.39 -22.58 -3.48
CA ALA A 7 -62.89 -21.22 -3.56
C ALA A 7 -61.85 -21.01 -2.45
N GLY A 8 -60.63 -21.42 -2.75
CA GLY A 8 -59.46 -21.23 -1.90
C GLY A 8 -59.29 -19.77 -1.48
N ASP A 9 -59.50 -19.57 -0.19
CA ASP A 9 -59.15 -18.42 0.64
C ASP A 9 -57.82 -17.76 0.21
N THR A 10 -57.91 -16.61 -0.46
CA THR A 10 -56.76 -15.81 -0.91
C THR A 10 -56.40 -14.67 0.04
N SER A 11 -56.93 -14.65 1.27
CA SER A 11 -56.79 -13.48 2.15
C SER A 11 -56.09 -13.78 3.47
N ARG A 12 -54.75 -13.97 3.43
CA ARG A 12 -53.85 -13.63 4.57
C ARG A 12 -52.35 -13.75 4.25
N ARG A 13 -51.87 -13.09 3.19
CA ARG A 13 -50.41 -12.77 3.10
C ARG A 13 -50.11 -11.59 4.02
N GLY A 14 -49.68 -11.89 5.25
CA GLY A 14 -49.49 -10.91 6.31
C GLY A 14 -48.41 -9.83 6.02
N PRO A 15 -48.53 -8.64 6.65
CA PRO A 15 -47.68 -7.46 6.42
C PRO A 15 -46.19 -7.65 6.75
N ARG A 16 -45.81 -8.73 7.45
CA ARG A 16 -44.43 -9.01 7.86
C ARG A 16 -43.51 -9.38 6.70
N PHE A 17 -44.04 -9.95 5.61
CA PHE A 17 -43.25 -10.31 4.44
C PHE A 17 -42.88 -9.10 3.58
N ILE A 18 -43.75 -8.08 3.58
CA ILE A 18 -43.52 -6.80 2.88
C ILE A 18 -42.44 -5.99 3.61
N ALA A 19 -42.45 -5.97 4.94
CA ALA A 19 -41.44 -5.28 5.75
C ALA A 19 -40.01 -5.80 5.50
N ARG A 20 -39.82 -7.12 5.39
CA ARG A 20 -38.50 -7.71 5.15
C ARG A 20 -37.95 -7.38 3.76
N ARG A 21 -38.80 -7.40 2.73
CA ARG A 21 -38.40 -6.99 1.37
C ARG A 21 -38.10 -5.49 1.29
N GLY A 22 -38.86 -4.66 2.02
CA GLY A 22 -38.58 -3.23 2.15
C GLY A 22 -37.20 -2.96 2.74
N ALA A 23 -36.89 -3.59 3.89
CA ALA A 23 -35.57 -3.45 4.52
C ALA A 23 -34.42 -3.91 3.62
N GLN A 24 -34.61 -5.03 2.92
CA GLN A 24 -33.61 -5.55 1.99
C GLN A 24 -33.39 -4.62 0.79
N ALA A 25 -34.46 -4.08 0.20
CA ALA A 25 -34.36 -3.13 -0.90
C ALA A 25 -33.65 -1.83 -0.46
N LEU A 26 -33.97 -1.33 0.74
CA LEU A 26 -33.35 -0.12 1.31
C LEU A 26 -31.85 -0.34 1.57
N TYR A 27 -31.47 -1.50 2.09
CA TYR A 27 -30.08 -1.88 2.27
C TYR A 27 -29.32 -1.92 0.94
N TYR A 28 -29.84 -2.61 -0.08
CA TYR A 28 -29.18 -2.67 -1.39
C TYR A 28 -29.11 -1.31 -2.08
N ALA A 29 -30.17 -0.51 -1.98
CA ALA A 29 -30.17 0.86 -2.50
C ALA A 29 -29.08 1.70 -1.84
N PHE A 30 -28.92 1.60 -0.52
CA PHE A 30 -27.85 2.28 0.21
C PHE A 30 -26.46 1.81 -0.22
N VAL A 31 -26.22 0.50 -0.34
CA VAL A 31 -24.93 -0.04 -0.80
C VAL A 31 -24.59 0.43 -2.21
N VAL A 32 -25.56 0.36 -3.15
CA VAL A 32 -25.36 0.85 -4.53
C VAL A 32 -25.08 2.34 -4.55
N PHE A 33 -25.78 3.12 -3.74
CA PHE A 33 -25.55 4.56 -3.62
C PHE A 33 -24.14 4.88 -3.13
N VAL A 34 -23.68 4.23 -2.05
CA VAL A 34 -22.31 4.43 -1.52
C VAL A 34 -21.27 4.00 -2.55
N ALA A 35 -21.45 2.86 -3.21
CA ALA A 35 -20.54 2.39 -4.25
C ALA A 35 -20.47 3.37 -5.44
N ALA A 36 -21.62 3.85 -5.92
CA ALA A 36 -21.69 4.83 -6.99
C ALA A 36 -21.05 6.17 -6.60
N ALA A 37 -21.27 6.63 -5.37
CA ALA A 37 -20.64 7.85 -4.85
C ALA A 37 -19.11 7.70 -4.78
N ALA A 38 -18.60 6.55 -4.32
CA ALA A 38 -17.16 6.28 -4.28
C ALA A 38 -16.55 6.26 -5.70
N VAL A 39 -17.17 5.55 -6.65
CA VAL A 39 -16.74 5.52 -8.05
C VAL A 39 -16.75 6.92 -8.65
N TRP A 40 -17.79 7.71 -8.37
CA TRP A 40 -17.91 9.09 -8.84
C TRP A 40 -16.79 9.97 -8.29
N GLN A 41 -16.48 9.90 -6.99
CA GLN A 41 -15.41 10.69 -6.39
C GLN A 41 -14.04 10.34 -6.99
N ILE A 42 -13.74 9.05 -7.16
CA ILE A 42 -12.48 8.59 -7.76
C ILE A 42 -12.39 9.08 -9.21
N THR A 43 -13.46 8.91 -9.99
CA THR A 43 -13.53 9.39 -11.38
C THR A 43 -13.29 10.90 -11.43
N ARG A 44 -13.94 11.67 -10.54
CA ARG A 44 -13.76 13.11 -10.49
C ARG A 44 -12.33 13.51 -10.12
N GLN A 45 -11.71 12.82 -9.17
CA GLN A 45 -10.34 13.11 -8.77
C GLN A 45 -9.34 12.83 -9.90
N VAL A 46 -9.52 11.72 -10.63
CA VAL A 46 -8.64 11.35 -11.74
C VAL A 46 -8.80 12.28 -12.95
N TYR A 47 -10.03 12.67 -13.29
CA TYR A 47 -10.31 13.43 -14.52
C TYR A 47 -10.45 14.94 -14.33
N PHE A 48 -10.82 15.43 -13.14
CA PHE A 48 -11.26 16.80 -12.91
C PHE A 48 -10.60 17.51 -11.72
N ALA A 49 -9.65 16.89 -11.02
CA ALA A 49 -8.76 17.60 -10.10
C ALA A 49 -7.36 17.74 -10.74
N PRO A 50 -7.18 18.64 -11.72
CA PRO A 50 -5.86 19.07 -12.09
C PRO A 50 -5.42 20.07 -11.02
N ASP A 51 -4.79 19.60 -9.95
CA ASP A 51 -3.63 20.39 -9.52
C ASP A 51 -2.70 20.33 -10.73
N PRO A 52 -2.45 21.45 -11.46
CA PRO A 52 -1.51 21.41 -12.55
C PRO A 52 -0.22 20.86 -11.95
N PRO A 53 0.32 19.74 -12.46
CA PRO A 53 1.54 19.21 -11.92
C PRO A 53 2.53 20.37 -11.96
N GLU A 54 3.11 20.70 -10.80
CA GLU A 54 4.22 21.65 -10.75
C GLU A 54 5.15 21.30 -11.92
N ALA A 55 5.56 22.32 -12.67
CA ALA A 55 6.35 22.11 -13.87
C ALA A 55 7.48 21.11 -13.52
N PRO A 56 7.65 20.04 -14.32
CA PRO A 56 8.60 19.00 -13.97
C PRO A 56 9.95 19.65 -13.67
N PRO A 57 10.63 19.29 -12.57
CA PRO A 57 11.87 19.95 -12.16
C PRO A 57 13.06 19.59 -13.09
N PHE A 58 12.78 19.06 -14.28
CA PHE A 58 13.76 18.53 -15.22
C PHE A 58 13.67 19.31 -16.54
N PRO A 59 14.81 19.75 -17.11
CA PRO A 59 14.82 20.50 -18.36
C PRO A 59 14.64 19.60 -19.60
N ASP A 60 14.97 18.31 -19.49
CA ASP A 60 14.96 17.35 -20.59
C ASP A 60 14.74 15.91 -20.10
N CYS A 61 14.48 15.00 -21.06
CA CYS A 61 14.29 13.57 -20.81
C CYS A 61 15.48 12.95 -20.05
N GLU A 62 16.72 13.27 -20.45
CA GLU A 62 17.91 12.68 -19.85
C GLU A 62 18.08 13.08 -18.38
N GLY A 63 17.81 14.35 -18.06
CA GLY A 63 17.76 14.89 -16.71
C GLY A 63 16.69 14.22 -15.86
N GLY A 64 15.50 13.98 -16.43
CA GLY A 64 14.44 13.22 -15.79
C GLY A 64 14.85 11.79 -15.43
N LEU A 65 15.46 11.07 -16.38
CA LEU A 65 15.92 9.69 -16.17
C LEU A 65 17.05 9.61 -15.12
N ARG A 66 18.04 10.51 -15.19
CA ARG A 66 19.11 10.57 -14.16
C ARG A 66 18.54 10.87 -12.78
N ALA A 67 17.56 11.77 -12.69
CA ALA A 67 16.91 12.10 -11.43
C ALA A 67 16.10 10.92 -10.87
N PHE A 68 15.41 10.15 -11.72
CA PHE A 68 14.70 8.94 -11.30
C PHE A 68 15.66 7.87 -10.78
N TYR A 69 16.75 7.61 -11.49
CA TYR A 69 17.78 6.69 -11.00
C TYR A 69 18.37 7.14 -9.65
N ALA A 70 18.73 8.43 -9.54
CA ALA A 70 19.21 9.00 -8.27
C ALA A 70 18.17 8.93 -7.14
N SER A 71 16.87 9.01 -7.45
CA SER A 71 15.79 8.86 -6.48
C SER A 71 15.74 7.46 -5.89
N ILE A 72 15.97 6.42 -6.71
CA ILE A 72 16.02 5.02 -6.25
C ILE A 72 17.20 4.86 -5.29
N GLU A 73 18.38 5.38 -5.64
CA GLU A 73 19.56 5.36 -4.78
C GLU A 73 19.32 6.02 -3.42
N ARG A 74 18.68 7.19 -3.40
CA ARG A 74 18.26 7.85 -2.16
C ARG A 74 17.24 7.04 -1.38
N GLY A 75 16.29 6.40 -2.07
CA GLY A 75 15.34 5.48 -1.46
C GLY A 75 16.03 4.33 -0.73
N ARG A 76 17.02 3.69 -1.36
CA ARG A 76 17.80 2.61 -0.74
C ARG A 76 18.56 3.09 0.49
N ALA A 77 19.19 4.27 0.41
CA ALA A 77 19.86 4.88 1.56
C ALA A 77 18.88 5.19 2.70
N ALA A 78 17.68 5.71 2.39
CA ALA A 78 16.64 6.00 3.37
C ALA A 78 16.11 4.72 4.04
N ALA A 79 15.91 3.63 3.28
CA ALA A 79 15.51 2.34 3.83
C ALA A 79 16.55 1.79 4.82
N ARG A 80 17.84 1.86 4.48
CA ARG A 80 18.95 1.42 5.34
C ARG A 80 19.11 2.25 6.62
N SER A 81 18.62 3.49 6.63
CA SER A 81 18.66 4.35 7.82
C SER A 81 17.68 3.94 8.92
N VAL A 82 16.76 3.01 8.64
CA VAL A 82 15.78 2.55 9.63
C VAL A 82 16.47 1.55 10.57
N PRO A 83 16.50 1.81 11.89
CA PRO A 83 16.95 0.83 12.86
C PRO A 83 16.06 -0.40 12.76
N ALA A 84 16.64 -1.57 12.56
CA ALA A 84 15.86 -2.79 12.46
C ALA A 84 15.85 -3.50 13.84
N ALA A 85 14.68 -3.49 14.46
CA ALA A 85 14.34 -3.99 15.79
C ALA A 85 13.07 -4.88 15.78
N GLY A 86 12.65 -5.41 14.62
CA GLY A 86 11.46 -6.25 14.49
C GLY A 86 10.79 -6.19 13.11
N ASP A 87 9.63 -6.84 12.99
CA ASP A 87 8.85 -6.88 11.74
C ASP A 87 8.22 -5.54 11.37
N ALA A 88 7.87 -4.72 12.36
CA ALA A 88 7.37 -3.35 12.17
C ALA A 88 8.38 -2.44 11.42
N ASP A 89 9.65 -2.83 11.42
CA ASP A 89 10.72 -2.06 10.79
C ASP A 89 10.89 -2.36 9.31
N SER A 90 10.41 -3.51 8.83
CA SER A 90 10.35 -3.80 7.39
C SER A 90 9.35 -2.88 6.68
N GLU A 91 8.19 -2.68 7.30
CA GLU A 91 7.20 -1.71 6.86
C GLU A 91 7.72 -0.27 6.98
N ALA A 92 8.44 0.05 8.06
CA ALA A 92 9.05 1.37 8.22
C ALA A 92 10.14 1.66 7.18
N ALA A 93 10.99 0.68 6.85
CA ALA A 93 11.98 0.77 5.79
C ALA A 93 11.33 0.96 4.42
N LEU A 94 10.26 0.22 4.13
CA LEU A 94 9.49 0.37 2.89
C LEU A 94 8.79 1.73 2.81
N ARG A 95 8.20 2.24 3.90
CA ARG A 95 7.61 3.59 3.95
C ARG A 95 8.66 4.66 3.69
N ARG A 96 9.85 4.55 4.30
CA ARG A 96 10.98 5.47 4.07
C ARG A 96 11.49 5.44 2.63
N TYR A 97 11.59 4.25 2.04
CA TYR A 97 11.91 4.07 0.62
C TYR A 97 10.89 4.82 -0.24
N ARG A 98 9.59 4.52 -0.10
CA ARG A 98 8.52 5.14 -0.92
C ARG A 98 8.46 6.65 -0.74
N ALA A 99 8.59 7.15 0.48
CA ALA A 99 8.59 8.58 0.77
C ALA A 99 9.73 9.34 0.08
N ALA A 100 10.90 8.70 -0.10
CA ALA A 100 12.03 9.30 -0.83
C ALA A 100 11.83 9.33 -2.35
N LEU A 101 10.97 8.45 -2.89
CA LEU A 101 10.63 8.37 -4.31
C LEU A 101 9.49 9.32 -4.68
N GLU A 102 8.42 9.35 -3.88
CA GLU A 102 7.16 10.06 -4.15
C GLU A 102 7.29 11.44 -4.84
N PRO A 103 8.11 12.40 -4.34
CA PRO A 103 8.15 13.75 -4.91
C PRO A 103 8.64 13.82 -6.34
N LEU A 104 9.46 12.86 -6.81
CA LEU A 104 9.90 12.83 -8.20
C LEU A 104 8.99 11.97 -9.05
N TRP A 105 8.50 10.87 -8.49
CA TRP A 105 7.72 9.88 -9.22
C TRP A 105 6.31 10.37 -9.59
N GLN A 106 5.79 11.40 -8.92
CA GLN A 106 4.58 12.11 -9.37
C GLN A 106 4.73 12.73 -10.76
N HIS A 107 5.96 13.07 -11.19
CA HIS A 107 6.24 13.64 -12.52
C HIS A 107 6.55 12.58 -13.58
N ARG A 108 6.32 11.29 -13.31
CA ARG A 108 6.57 10.19 -14.25
C ARG A 108 5.95 10.44 -15.62
N ALA A 109 4.68 10.83 -15.67
CA ALA A 109 3.98 11.06 -16.94
C ALA A 109 4.65 12.16 -17.79
N ALA A 110 5.16 13.21 -17.15
CA ALA A 110 5.89 14.27 -17.85
C ALA A 110 7.21 13.74 -18.45
N VAL A 111 7.95 12.90 -17.72
CA VAL A 111 9.18 12.27 -18.22
C VAL A 111 8.89 11.29 -19.36
N VAL A 112 7.80 10.52 -19.28
CA VAL A 112 7.34 9.65 -20.38
C VAL A 112 7.14 10.47 -21.65
N GLU A 113 6.37 11.57 -21.57
CA GLU A 113 6.11 12.42 -22.73
C GLU A 113 7.39 13.09 -23.27
N MET A 114 8.30 13.52 -22.39
CA MET A 114 9.61 14.08 -22.81
C MET A 114 10.50 13.04 -23.51
N CYS A 115 10.40 11.77 -23.14
CA CYS A 115 11.25 10.70 -23.67
C CYS A 115 10.64 9.98 -24.88
N ARG A 116 9.37 10.22 -25.21
CA ARG A 116 8.63 9.55 -26.28
C ARG A 116 9.28 9.79 -27.64
N GLY A 117 9.54 8.71 -28.39
CA GLY A 117 10.19 8.78 -29.71
C GLY A 117 11.68 9.12 -29.66
N THR A 118 12.28 9.19 -28.47
CA THR A 118 13.73 9.32 -28.31
C THR A 118 14.38 7.95 -28.17
N ARG A 119 15.71 7.87 -28.35
CA ARG A 119 16.48 6.63 -28.08
C ARG A 119 16.43 6.16 -26.62
N HIS A 120 15.89 6.99 -25.71
CA HIS A 120 15.88 6.75 -24.27
C HIS A 120 14.55 6.19 -23.77
N GLU A 121 13.58 5.94 -24.65
CA GLU A 121 12.25 5.43 -24.29
C GLU A 121 12.35 4.12 -23.47
N GLY A 122 13.17 3.16 -23.91
CA GLY A 122 13.38 1.89 -23.18
C GLY A 122 14.19 2.02 -21.89
N LEU A 123 14.90 3.14 -21.67
CA LEU A 123 15.65 3.36 -20.43
C LEU A 123 14.70 3.66 -19.26
N LEU A 124 13.59 4.33 -19.53
CA LEU A 124 12.57 4.58 -18.51
C LEU A 124 11.96 3.27 -17.99
N ASP A 125 11.61 2.35 -18.89
CA ASP A 125 11.08 1.02 -18.53
C ASP A 125 12.08 0.23 -17.68
N ALA A 126 13.37 0.27 -18.03
CA ALA A 126 14.42 -0.37 -17.25
C ALA A 126 14.54 0.22 -15.83
N ILE A 127 14.40 1.54 -15.68
CA ILE A 127 14.41 2.23 -14.38
C ILE A 127 13.16 1.85 -13.56
N GLU A 128 12.00 1.70 -14.20
CA GLU A 128 10.77 1.26 -13.53
C GLU A 128 10.86 -0.18 -13.05
N GLN A 129 11.40 -1.06 -13.89
CA GLN A 129 11.69 -2.44 -13.50
C GLN A 129 12.68 -2.49 -12.34
N LEU A 130 13.72 -1.66 -12.36
CA LEU A 130 14.66 -1.53 -11.25
C LEU A 130 13.95 -1.09 -9.97
N ARG A 131 13.13 -0.02 -10.01
CA ARG A 131 12.35 0.44 -8.86
C ARG A 131 11.51 -0.69 -8.26
N TYR A 132 10.81 -1.44 -9.09
CA TYR A 132 9.95 -2.55 -8.65
C TYR A 132 10.77 -3.66 -7.98
N SER A 133 11.92 -4.02 -8.57
CA SER A 133 12.82 -5.02 -8.00
C SER A 133 13.42 -4.57 -6.66
N GLU A 134 13.79 -3.30 -6.52
CA GLU A 134 14.35 -2.72 -5.30
C GLU A 134 13.29 -2.64 -4.19
N GLU A 135 12.04 -2.29 -4.53
CA GLU A 135 10.95 -2.30 -3.55
C GLU A 135 10.72 -3.69 -2.95
N HIS A 136 10.81 -4.75 -3.77
CA HIS A 136 10.76 -6.13 -3.30
C HIS A 136 12.01 -6.53 -2.52
N SER A 137 13.19 -6.09 -2.97
CA SER A 137 14.45 -6.36 -2.27
C SER A 137 14.47 -5.79 -0.86
N VAL A 138 13.99 -4.55 -0.67
CA VAL A 138 13.90 -3.89 0.64
C VAL A 138 13.07 -4.71 1.62
N ARG A 139 11.95 -5.30 1.17
CA ARG A 139 11.12 -6.17 2.02
C ARG A 139 11.88 -7.42 2.42
N HIS A 140 12.50 -8.11 1.46
CA HIS A 140 13.26 -9.33 1.73
C HIS A 140 14.44 -9.08 2.69
N GLN A 141 15.26 -8.07 2.42
CA GLN A 141 16.40 -7.73 3.25
C GLN A 141 15.99 -7.37 4.69
N ALA A 142 14.89 -6.64 4.86
CA ALA A 142 14.39 -6.30 6.18
C ALA A 142 13.93 -7.55 6.95
N HIS A 143 13.23 -8.48 6.30
CA HIS A 143 12.81 -9.73 6.93
C HIS A 143 14.01 -10.61 7.32
N GLU A 144 15.00 -10.78 6.44
CA GLU A 144 16.21 -11.57 6.73
C GLU A 144 17.01 -10.99 7.90
N LEU A 145 17.18 -9.66 7.94
CA LEU A 145 17.88 -8.99 9.04
C LEU A 145 17.15 -9.14 10.38
N THR A 146 15.81 -9.07 10.38
CA THR A 146 15.01 -9.29 11.60
C THR A 146 15.15 -10.72 12.11
N ALA A 147 15.05 -11.72 11.22
CA ALA A 147 15.23 -13.12 11.58
C ALA A 147 16.64 -13.38 12.13
N LEU A 148 17.67 -12.80 11.51
CA LEU A 148 19.05 -12.92 11.95
C LEU A 148 19.26 -12.31 13.35
N ARG A 149 18.74 -11.10 13.61
CA ARG A 149 18.86 -10.47 14.94
C ARG A 149 18.19 -11.27 16.03
N ARG A 150 17.00 -11.83 15.75
CA ARG A 150 16.31 -12.70 16.69
C ARG A 150 17.19 -13.91 17.04
N ARG A 151 17.72 -14.60 16.03
CA ARG A 151 18.62 -15.74 16.23
C ARG A 151 19.88 -15.36 17.01
N VAL A 152 20.50 -14.22 16.70
CA VAL A 152 21.66 -13.73 17.45
C VAL A 152 21.29 -13.40 18.89
N SER A 153 20.15 -12.78 19.15
CA SER A 153 19.70 -12.48 20.52
C SER A 153 19.42 -13.74 21.34
N GLU A 154 18.85 -14.78 20.72
CA GLU A 154 18.64 -16.09 21.35
C GLU A 154 19.99 -16.74 21.70
N LEU A 155 20.95 -16.74 20.77
CA LEU A 155 22.30 -17.26 21.03
C LEU A 155 23.06 -16.48 22.10
N VAL A 156 22.94 -15.15 22.12
CA VAL A 156 23.56 -14.31 23.15
C VAL A 156 22.95 -14.59 24.52
N ALA A 157 21.62 -14.72 24.61
CA ALA A 157 20.95 -15.05 25.88
C ALA A 157 21.32 -16.45 26.40
N GLU A 158 21.56 -17.41 25.51
CA GLU A 158 22.00 -18.76 25.86
C GLU A 158 23.46 -18.81 26.31
N GLN A 159 24.37 -18.08 25.64
CA GLN A 159 25.81 -18.18 25.87
C GLN A 159 26.36 -17.16 26.88
N LEU A 160 25.70 -16.02 27.04
CA LEU A 160 26.03 -14.99 28.01
C LEU A 160 24.81 -14.73 28.91
N PRO A 161 24.49 -15.67 29.83
CA PRO A 161 23.51 -15.38 30.86
C PRO A 161 23.96 -14.13 31.63
N PRO A 162 23.02 -13.27 32.08
CA PRO A 162 23.36 -12.09 32.84
C PRO A 162 24.23 -12.49 34.04
N PRO A 163 25.24 -11.69 34.42
CA PRO A 163 26.05 -11.99 35.59
C PRO A 163 25.10 -12.18 36.77
N ASP A 164 25.16 -13.37 37.39
CA ASP A 164 24.41 -13.67 38.60
C ASP A 164 24.64 -12.52 39.58
N GLY A 165 23.56 -11.85 39.98
CA GLY A 165 23.60 -10.69 40.87
C GLY A 165 23.98 -11.03 42.31
N SER A 166 24.98 -11.89 42.53
CA SER A 166 25.45 -12.30 43.85
C SER A 166 26.53 -11.40 44.46
N ASP A 167 27.02 -10.38 43.74
CA ASP A 167 27.84 -9.32 44.34
C ASP A 167 26.96 -8.26 45.01
N THR A 168 26.36 -8.64 46.15
CA THR A 168 25.92 -7.66 47.15
C THR A 168 27.17 -7.31 47.96
N PRO A 169 27.73 -6.09 47.88
CA PRO A 169 28.84 -5.72 48.76
C PRO A 169 28.34 -5.74 50.22
N PRO A 170 29.13 -6.25 51.18
CA PRO A 170 28.76 -6.16 52.58
C PRO A 170 28.63 -4.69 52.98
N THR A 171 27.43 -4.29 53.37
CA THR A 171 27.19 -3.04 54.09
C THR A 171 27.78 -3.18 55.49
N ASP A 172 28.90 -2.50 55.73
CA ASP A 172 29.33 -2.07 57.06
C ASP A 172 28.47 -0.89 57.56
#